data_AF-A0A7S8IXR8-F1
#
_entry.id   AF-A0A7S8IXR8-F1
#
_cell.length_a   1.000
_cell.length_b   1.000
_cell.length_c   1.000
_cell.angle_alpha   90.00
_cell.angle_beta   90.00
_cell.angle_gamma   90.00
#
_symmetry.space_group_name_H-M   'P 1'
#
loop_
_entity.id
_entity.type
_entity.pdbx_description
1 polymer ?
#
loop_
_entity_poly.entity_id
_entity_poly.type
_entity_poly.pdbx_seq_one_letter_code
_entity_poly.pdbx_strand_id
1 'polypeptide(L)'
;MLWGFRGRCSFRQYMRNKPAKYGIKVFSLVDARTFYVANMEIYLGRQPEGLYKILQTPAEVVTRLITPINKSGRNVTHDNWFTSIPLAHKLLHDHNLTTVGTVRKNKKELPERFTNSRDRHVNSSLFGFGKNNTTLVSYVPKKGRVVVLLSTMHNSKTIDPDSGDAKKPEIITFYNTTKGGVDVVDEMCSTYSTARKTNRWPLTAFFHLLDVILSVICQVTKG
;
A
#
# COMPACT_ATOMS: atom_id res chain seq x y z
N MET A 1 5.07 -0.33 -7.69
CA MET A 1 5.72 -1.01 -8.83
C MET A 1 7.22 -0.74 -8.85
N LEU A 2 8.00 -1.57 -9.55
CA LEU A 2 9.42 -1.34 -9.79
C LEU A 2 9.74 -1.54 -11.26
N TRP A 3 9.99 -0.44 -11.97
CA TRP A 3 10.29 -0.43 -13.39
C TRP A 3 11.75 -0.79 -13.63
N GLY A 4 11.99 -1.98 -14.17
CA GLY A 4 13.32 -2.57 -14.27
C GLY A 4 14.30 -1.69 -15.05
N PHE A 5 15.38 -1.26 -14.40
CA PHE A 5 16.38 -0.40 -15.02
C PHE A 5 17.75 -0.55 -14.34
N ARG A 6 18.80 -0.83 -15.13
CA ARG A 6 20.17 -0.98 -14.64
C ARG A 6 21.12 0.14 -15.09
N GLY A 7 20.69 1.03 -15.98
CA GLY A 7 21.52 2.16 -16.41
C GLY A 7 21.76 3.20 -15.30
N ARG A 8 22.48 4.27 -15.64
CA ARG A 8 22.74 5.38 -14.73
C ARG A 8 21.46 6.20 -14.51
N CYS A 9 21.01 6.27 -13.27
CA CYS A 9 19.87 7.05 -12.82
C CYS A 9 20.06 7.34 -11.33
N SER A 10 20.02 8.61 -10.94
CA SER A 10 20.33 9.06 -9.58
C SER A 10 19.35 8.54 -8.53
N PHE A 11 18.11 8.22 -8.93
CA PHE A 11 17.04 7.75 -8.05
C PHE A 11 16.72 6.25 -8.21
N ARG A 12 17.57 5.49 -8.91
CA ARG A 12 17.44 4.04 -9.05
C ARG A 12 17.43 3.37 -7.68
N GLN A 13 16.45 2.52 -7.44
CA GLN A 13 16.29 1.77 -6.20
C GLN A 13 16.73 0.32 -6.36
N TYR A 14 17.24 -0.26 -5.27
CA TYR A 14 17.42 -1.70 -5.13
C TYR A 14 16.32 -2.28 -4.25
N MET A 15 15.61 -3.31 -4.72
CA MET A 15 14.58 -4.02 -3.96
C MET A 15 14.82 -5.53 -4.04
N ARG A 16 15.39 -6.09 -2.98
CA ARG A 16 15.80 -7.52 -2.90
C ARG A 16 14.71 -8.52 -3.31
N ASN A 17 13.46 -8.23 -2.94
CA ASN A 17 12.33 -9.15 -3.08
C ASN A 17 11.53 -8.95 -4.38
N LYS A 18 11.96 -8.07 -5.28
CA LYS A 18 11.32 -7.90 -6.59
C LYS A 18 12.08 -8.69 -7.68
N PRO A 19 11.39 -9.24 -8.71
CA PRO A 19 12.03 -10.01 -9.77
C PRO A 19 13.17 -9.22 -10.46
N ALA A 20 12.87 -7.99 -10.88
CA ALA A 20 13.88 -7.01 -11.26
C ALA A 20 14.40 -6.31 -10.00
N LYS A 21 15.60 -6.67 -9.53
CA LYS A 21 16.13 -6.13 -8.27
C LYS A 21 16.53 -4.64 -8.32
N TYR A 22 16.77 -4.10 -9.52
CA TYR A 22 17.19 -2.71 -9.74
C TYR A 22 16.23 -2.02 -10.69
N GLY A 23 15.78 -0.81 -10.34
CA GLY A 23 14.85 -0.09 -11.19
C GLY A 23 14.41 1.27 -10.66
N ILE A 24 13.46 1.88 -11.34
CA ILE A 24 12.79 3.11 -10.94
C ILE A 24 11.59 2.71 -10.09
N LYS A 25 11.57 3.11 -8.82
CA LYS A 25 10.45 2.82 -7.93
C LYS A 25 9.30 3.77 -8.23
N VAL A 26 8.10 3.23 -8.39
CA VAL A 26 6.88 4.00 -8.68
C VAL A 26 5.80 3.63 -7.69
N PHE A 27 5.23 4.64 -7.05
CA PHE A 27 4.04 4.52 -6.24
C PHE A 27 2.79 4.71 -7.09
N SER A 28 1.71 4.03 -6.74
CA SER A 28 0.52 3.98 -7.59
C SER A 28 -0.73 3.88 -6.74
N LEU A 29 -1.75 4.63 -7.12
CA LEU A 29 -3.11 4.50 -6.61
C LEU A 29 -3.89 3.65 -7.62
N VAL A 30 -4.40 2.51 -7.16
CA VAL A 30 -5.06 1.51 -8.01
C VAL A 30 -6.40 1.15 -7.40
N ASP A 31 -7.45 1.09 -8.20
CA ASP A 31 -8.74 0.56 -7.78
C ASP A 31 -8.62 -0.94 -7.49
N ALA A 32 -9.00 -1.36 -6.29
CA ALA A 32 -8.77 -2.73 -5.84
C ALA A 32 -9.68 -3.78 -6.54
N ARG A 33 -10.75 -3.35 -7.21
CA ARG A 33 -11.71 -4.25 -7.88
C ARG A 33 -11.45 -4.32 -9.38
N THR A 34 -11.26 -3.16 -10.01
CA THR A 34 -11.10 -3.06 -11.48
C THR A 34 -9.64 -3.08 -11.91
N PHE A 35 -8.72 -2.87 -10.97
CA PHE A 35 -7.29 -2.71 -11.21
C PHE A 35 -6.95 -1.48 -12.08
N TYR A 36 -7.87 -0.50 -12.12
CA TYR A 36 -7.66 0.77 -12.81
C TYR A 36 -6.62 1.62 -12.07
N VAL A 37 -5.59 2.07 -12.77
CA VAL A 37 -4.54 2.94 -12.22
C VAL A 37 -5.01 4.40 -12.26
N ALA A 38 -5.42 4.92 -11.10
CA ALA A 38 -5.94 6.29 -10.98
C ALA A 38 -4.85 7.36 -10.86
N ASN A 39 -3.69 7.02 -10.27
CA ASN A 39 -2.58 7.95 -10.13
C ASN A 39 -1.24 7.22 -9.97
N MET A 40 -0.14 7.87 -10.32
CA MET A 40 1.21 7.36 -10.12
C MET A 40 2.21 8.47 -9.78
N GLU A 41 3.23 8.13 -9.00
CA GLU A 41 4.33 9.03 -8.67
C GLU A 41 5.67 8.28 -8.67
N ILE A 42 6.67 8.81 -9.39
CA ILE A 42 8.04 8.28 -9.35
C ILE A 42 8.69 8.65 -8.02
N TYR A 43 9.22 7.66 -7.31
CA TYR A 43 9.97 7.89 -6.09
C TYR A 43 11.40 8.35 -6.42
N LEU A 44 11.68 9.62 -6.13
CA LEU A 44 12.97 10.25 -6.42
C LEU A 44 13.99 10.16 -5.28
N GLY A 45 13.62 9.55 -4.14
CA GLY A 45 14.51 9.47 -2.98
C GLY A 45 14.81 10.85 -2.39
N ARG A 46 16.07 11.09 -2.02
CA ARG A 46 16.51 12.42 -1.57
C ARG A 46 16.81 13.29 -2.78
N GLN A 47 16.05 14.36 -2.93
CA GLN A 47 16.26 15.35 -3.98
C GLN A 47 17.29 16.41 -3.56
N PRO A 48 18.03 17.01 -4.51
CA PRO A 48 18.86 18.18 -4.25
C PRO A 48 18.00 19.37 -3.81
N GLU A 49 18.62 20.36 -3.15
CA GLU A 49 17.95 21.63 -2.89
C GLU A 49 17.60 22.34 -4.20
N GLY A 50 16.46 23.04 -4.21
CA GLY A 50 16.01 23.79 -5.36
C GLY A 50 14.49 23.90 -5.44
N LEU A 51 14.02 24.60 -6.47
CA LEU A 51 12.60 24.92 -6.70
C LEU A 51 11.68 23.68 -6.75
N TYR A 52 12.21 22.55 -7.24
CA TYR A 52 11.45 21.32 -7.44
C TYR A 52 11.56 20.32 -6.29
N LYS A 53 12.17 20.72 -5.16
CA LYS A 53 12.32 19.83 -4.01
C LYS A 53 10.97 19.60 -3.34
N ILE A 54 10.55 18.35 -3.31
CA ILE A 54 9.34 17.87 -2.65
C ILE A 54 9.66 16.89 -1.53
N LEU A 55 8.84 16.90 -0.49
CA LEU A 55 8.97 15.94 0.59
C LEU A 55 8.52 14.55 0.13
N GLN A 56 9.40 13.58 0.38
CA GLN A 56 9.23 12.17 0.01
C GLN A 56 8.89 11.31 1.24
N THR A 57 8.26 11.92 2.26
CA THR A 57 7.73 11.18 3.40
C THR A 57 6.50 10.39 2.97
N PRO A 58 6.19 9.24 3.62
CA PRO A 58 5.04 8.43 3.21
C PRO A 58 3.71 9.19 3.24
N ALA A 59 3.51 10.08 4.21
CA ALA A 59 2.30 10.89 4.32
C ALA A 59 2.16 11.87 3.15
N GLU A 60 3.23 12.54 2.75
CA GLU A 60 3.22 13.51 1.64
C GLU A 60 3.01 12.82 0.29
N VAL A 61 3.64 11.66 0.08
CA VAL A 61 3.39 10.82 -1.09
C VAL A 61 1.93 10.40 -1.17
N VAL A 62 1.34 9.93 -0.07
CA VAL A 62 -0.08 9.53 -0.05
C VAL A 62 -0.99 10.71 -0.35
N THR A 63 -0.77 11.87 0.28
CA THR A 63 -1.58 13.08 0.04
C THR A 63 -1.57 13.49 -1.44
N ARG A 64 -0.44 13.36 -2.15
CA ARG A 64 -0.38 13.62 -3.60
C ARG A 64 -1.08 12.53 -4.42
N LEU A 65 -0.84 11.26 -4.10
CA LEU A 65 -1.43 10.14 -4.84
C LEU A 65 -2.95 10.12 -4.75
N ILE A 66 -3.53 10.43 -3.60
CA ILE A 66 -4.99 10.40 -3.36
C ILE A 66 -5.75 11.58 -3.96
N THR A 67 -5.07 12.54 -4.60
CA THR A 67 -5.71 13.73 -5.23
C THR A 67 -6.95 13.37 -6.08
N PRO A 68 -6.94 12.33 -6.93
CA PRO A 68 -8.11 11.99 -7.76
C PRO A 68 -9.33 11.47 -6.99
N ILE A 69 -9.14 11.01 -5.75
CA ILE A 69 -10.20 10.47 -4.90
C ILE A 69 -10.46 11.34 -3.67
N ASN A 70 -9.88 12.54 -3.61
CA ASN A 70 -10.03 13.43 -2.48
C ASN A 70 -11.51 13.73 -2.20
N LYS A 71 -11.89 13.71 -0.91
CA LYS A 71 -13.25 13.94 -0.42
C LYS A 71 -14.33 12.97 -0.90
N SER A 72 -13.96 11.85 -1.51
CA SER A 72 -14.93 10.93 -2.12
C SER A 72 -15.58 9.92 -1.17
N GLY A 73 -15.19 9.86 0.10
CA GLY A 73 -15.71 8.85 1.04
C GLY A 73 -15.18 7.43 0.82
N ARG A 74 -14.20 7.26 -0.07
CA ARG A 74 -13.58 5.95 -0.37
C ARG A 74 -12.63 5.49 0.74
N ASN A 75 -12.32 4.19 0.74
CA ASN A 75 -11.27 3.61 1.58
C ASN A 75 -9.96 3.46 0.80
N VAL A 76 -8.83 3.78 1.45
CA VAL A 76 -7.47 3.56 0.92
C VAL A 76 -6.82 2.40 1.65
N THR A 77 -6.40 1.38 0.91
CA THR A 77 -5.61 0.28 1.48
C THR A 77 -4.14 0.49 1.17
N HIS A 78 -3.28 0.49 2.18
CA HIS A 78 -1.84 0.69 1.96
C HIS A 78 -0.97 -0.23 2.82
N ASP A 79 0.28 -0.39 2.41
CA ASP A 79 1.26 -1.24 3.07
C ASP A 79 1.81 -0.63 4.38
N ASN A 80 2.74 -1.33 5.00
CA ASN A 80 3.38 -0.90 6.25
C ASN A 80 4.35 0.29 6.11
N TRP A 81 4.76 0.67 4.91
CA TRP A 81 5.62 1.83 4.69
C TRP A 81 4.80 3.11 4.80
N PHE A 82 3.54 3.08 4.36
CA PHE A 82 2.61 4.22 4.45
C PHE A 82 1.88 4.32 5.78
N THR A 83 1.55 3.19 6.40
CA THR A 83 0.64 3.18 7.56
C THR A 83 1.21 3.89 8.79
N SER A 84 0.50 4.93 9.25
CA SER A 84 0.74 5.59 10.54
C SER A 84 -0.55 6.19 11.09
N ILE A 85 -0.65 6.34 12.42
CA ILE A 85 -1.82 6.94 13.07
C ILE A 85 -2.04 8.39 12.61
N PRO A 86 -1.00 9.27 12.54
CA PRO A 86 -1.19 10.63 12.04
C PRO A 86 -1.74 10.67 10.62
N LEU A 87 -1.25 9.80 9.72
CA LEU A 87 -1.77 9.74 8.36
C LEU A 87 -3.22 9.24 8.32
N ALA A 88 -3.58 8.26 9.13
CA ALA A 88 -4.95 7.76 9.19
C ALA A 88 -5.95 8.85 9.62
N HIS A 89 -5.58 9.67 10.60
CA HIS A 89 -6.38 10.83 11.00
C HIS A 89 -6.44 11.91 9.91
N LYS A 90 -5.31 12.22 9.27
CA LYS A 90 -5.26 13.18 8.15
C LYS A 90 -6.19 12.76 7.01
N LEU A 91 -6.16 11.48 6.62
CA LEU A 91 -7.04 10.95 5.58
C LEU A 91 -8.51 11.06 5.98
N LEU A 92 -8.84 10.71 7.22
CA LEU A 92 -10.23 10.73 7.70
C LEU A 92 -10.79 12.15 7.76
N HIS A 93 -10.07 13.08 8.39
CA HIS A 93 -10.57 14.42 8.70
C HIS A 93 -10.42 15.40 7.54
N ASP A 94 -9.25 15.42 6.90
CA ASP A 94 -8.93 16.47 5.90
C ASP A 94 -9.39 16.06 4.50
N HIS A 95 -9.41 14.74 4.24
CA HIS A 95 -9.65 14.18 2.91
C HIS A 95 -10.95 13.38 2.81
N ASN A 96 -11.73 13.20 3.89
CA ASN A 96 -12.92 12.34 3.92
C ASN A 96 -12.65 10.97 3.24
N LEU A 97 -11.56 10.33 3.66
CA LEU A 97 -11.13 9.00 3.23
C LEU A 97 -10.85 8.12 4.43
N THR A 98 -11.35 6.89 4.41
CA THR A 98 -10.96 5.88 5.39
C THR A 98 -9.68 5.17 4.95
N THR A 99 -8.99 4.51 5.89
CA THR A 99 -7.82 3.71 5.57
C THR A 99 -7.83 2.38 6.29
N VAL A 100 -7.21 1.37 5.67
CA VAL A 100 -6.83 0.09 6.27
C VAL A 100 -5.40 -0.25 5.86
N GLY A 101 -4.55 -0.61 6.82
CA GLY A 101 -3.17 -0.96 6.50
C GLY A 101 -2.43 -1.66 7.63
N THR A 102 -1.41 -2.43 7.27
CA THR A 102 -0.54 -3.09 8.26
C THR A 102 0.37 -2.09 8.94
N VAL A 103 0.54 -2.15 10.25
CA VAL A 103 1.46 -1.29 11.01
C VAL A 103 2.75 -2.03 11.32
N ARG A 104 3.90 -1.36 11.18
CA ARG A 104 5.19 -1.94 11.63
C ARG A 104 5.24 -2.00 13.15
N LYS A 105 5.71 -3.12 13.70
CA LYS A 105 5.79 -3.37 15.16
C LYS A 105 6.70 -2.39 15.91
N ASN A 106 7.63 -1.75 15.23
CA ASN A 106 8.58 -0.80 15.82
C ASN A 106 8.03 0.64 15.91
N LYS A 107 6.75 0.85 15.59
CA LYS A 107 6.06 2.13 15.76
C LYS A 107 5.85 2.39 17.25
N LYS A 108 6.36 3.53 17.74
CA LYS A 108 6.32 3.93 19.16
C LYS A 108 4.90 4.13 19.67
N GLU A 109 3.97 4.39 18.76
CA GLU A 109 2.56 4.60 19.04
C GLU A 109 1.81 3.29 19.37
N LEU A 110 2.43 2.12 19.13
CA LEU A 110 1.82 0.83 19.42
C LEU A 110 2.08 0.40 20.87
N PRO A 111 1.03 0.05 21.64
CA PRO A 111 1.21 -0.57 22.94
C PRO A 111 1.93 -1.91 22.80
N GLU A 112 2.85 -2.23 23.73
CA GLU A 112 3.65 -3.46 23.69
C GLU A 112 2.79 -4.74 23.61
N ARG A 113 1.62 -4.73 24.26
CA ARG A 113 0.66 -5.84 24.23
C ARG A 113 0.17 -6.19 22.81
N PHE A 114 0.21 -5.25 21.86
CA PHE A 114 -0.17 -5.48 20.47
C PHE A 114 0.96 -6.09 19.64
N THR A 115 2.21 -6.00 20.09
CA THR A 115 3.39 -6.47 19.36
C THR A 115 3.99 -7.74 19.97
N ASN A 116 3.77 -7.98 21.27
CA ASN A 116 4.17 -9.20 21.95
C ASN A 116 3.18 -10.35 21.65
N SER A 117 3.73 -11.54 21.39
CA SER A 117 2.98 -12.77 21.08
C SER A 117 3.38 -13.98 21.93
N ARG A 118 4.28 -13.82 22.92
CA ARG A 118 4.80 -14.93 23.73
C ARG A 118 3.69 -15.71 24.43
N ASP A 119 2.75 -14.99 25.03
CA ASP A 119 1.68 -15.57 25.86
C ASP A 119 0.34 -15.65 25.11
N ARG A 120 0.34 -15.49 23.79
CA ARG A 120 -0.88 -15.43 22.99
C ARG A 120 -1.09 -16.70 22.19
N HIS A 121 -2.29 -17.27 22.30
CA HIS A 121 -2.71 -18.42 21.50
C HIS A 121 -2.79 -18.08 20.00
N VAL A 122 -2.54 -19.07 19.16
CA VAL A 122 -2.76 -18.99 17.71
C VAL A 122 -4.24 -18.70 17.44
N ASN A 123 -4.51 -17.91 16.40
CA ASN A 123 -5.85 -17.43 16.01
C ASN A 123 -6.52 -16.50 17.04
N SER A 124 -5.78 -16.01 18.05
CA SER A 124 -6.29 -14.97 18.95
C SER A 124 -6.14 -13.58 18.34
N SER A 125 -7.08 -12.69 18.67
CA SER A 125 -7.07 -11.27 18.30
C SER A 125 -7.16 -10.37 19.52
N LEU A 126 -6.51 -9.21 19.45
CA LEU A 126 -6.64 -8.11 20.39
C LEU A 126 -7.07 -6.87 19.62
N PHE A 127 -8.04 -6.15 20.16
CA PHE A 127 -8.58 -4.93 19.57
C PHE A 127 -8.32 -3.74 20.49
N GLY A 128 -7.90 -2.64 19.90
CA GLY A 128 -7.72 -1.35 20.56
C GLY A 128 -8.53 -0.31 19.83
N PHE A 129 -9.37 0.43 20.55
CA PHE A 129 -10.17 1.51 19.99
C PHE A 129 -9.57 2.83 20.45
N GLY A 130 -9.11 3.60 19.48
CA GLY A 130 -8.59 4.94 19.68
C GLY A 130 -9.66 5.99 19.46
N LYS A 131 -9.27 7.24 19.68
CA LYS A 131 -10.06 8.41 19.26
C LYS A 131 -10.22 8.41 17.73
N ASN A 132 -11.18 9.20 17.22
CA ASN A 132 -11.38 9.43 15.79
C ASN A 132 -11.64 8.17 14.97
N ASN A 133 -12.51 7.29 15.49
CA ASN A 133 -12.94 6.06 14.79
C ASN A 133 -11.76 5.15 14.35
N THR A 134 -10.65 5.18 15.08
CA THR A 134 -9.45 4.41 14.75
C THR A 134 -9.42 3.11 15.53
N THR A 135 -9.38 1.99 14.82
CA THR A 135 -9.30 0.65 15.38
C THR A 135 -7.96 0.01 15.04
N LEU A 136 -7.28 -0.49 16.06
CA LEU A 136 -6.08 -1.30 15.95
C LEU A 136 -6.45 -2.76 16.20
N VAL A 137 -6.00 -3.66 15.34
CA VAL A 137 -6.14 -5.10 15.56
C VAL A 137 -4.79 -5.77 15.55
N SER A 138 -4.54 -6.63 16.52
CA SER A 138 -3.35 -7.46 16.63
C SER A 138 -3.75 -8.93 16.65
N TYR A 139 -3.34 -9.66 15.61
CA TYR A 139 -3.74 -11.05 15.37
C TYR A 139 -2.53 -11.97 15.29
N VAL A 140 -2.67 -13.17 15.84
CA VAL A 140 -1.60 -14.19 15.91
C VAL A 140 -1.90 -15.31 14.92
N PRO A 141 -1.47 -15.21 13.64
CA PRO A 141 -1.73 -16.25 12.66
C PRO A 141 -0.95 -17.55 12.93
N LYS A 142 0.21 -17.45 13.59
CA LYS A 142 1.11 -18.57 13.90
C LYS A 142 1.85 -18.27 15.20
N LYS A 143 2.30 -19.31 15.92
CA LYS A 143 3.04 -19.17 17.18
C LYS A 143 4.26 -18.24 16.98
N GLY A 144 4.43 -17.27 17.86
CA GLY A 144 5.52 -16.29 17.81
C GLY A 144 5.43 -15.25 16.68
N ARG A 145 4.33 -15.22 15.91
CA ARG A 145 4.10 -14.20 14.87
C ARG A 145 2.83 -13.43 15.17
N VAL A 146 2.96 -12.10 15.17
CA VAL A 146 1.82 -11.18 15.25
C VAL A 146 1.79 -10.28 14.03
N VAL A 147 0.58 -9.99 13.56
CA VAL A 147 0.27 -9.04 12.50
C VAL A 147 -0.61 -7.96 13.10
N VAL A 148 -0.25 -6.70 12.88
CA VAL A 148 -0.96 -5.53 13.41
C VAL A 148 -1.53 -4.74 12.24
N LEU A 149 -2.83 -4.45 12.25
CA LEU A 149 -3.49 -3.57 11.29
C LEU A 149 -4.12 -2.38 12.00
N LEU A 150 -4.10 -1.24 11.31
CA LEU A 150 -4.82 -0.02 11.65
C LEU A 150 -5.97 0.14 10.66
N SER A 151 -7.13 0.57 11.14
CA SER A 151 -8.30 0.84 10.33
C SER A 151 -9.05 2.06 10.85
N THR A 152 -9.49 2.97 9.98
CA THR A 152 -10.50 4.00 10.31
C THR A 152 -11.89 3.70 9.75
N MET A 153 -12.02 2.61 8.98
CA MET A 153 -13.26 2.13 8.40
C MET A 153 -14.06 1.27 9.38
N HIS A 154 -13.40 0.36 10.09
CA HIS A 154 -14.00 -0.60 11.02
C HIS A 154 -13.93 -0.10 12.47
N ASN A 155 -15.01 -0.29 13.23
CA ASN A 155 -15.16 0.18 14.63
C ASN A 155 -15.65 -0.90 15.61
N SER A 156 -15.64 -2.18 15.20
CA SER A 156 -16.11 -3.31 15.99
C SER A 156 -15.03 -4.38 16.18
N LYS A 157 -15.33 -5.38 17.03
CA LYS A 157 -14.49 -6.58 17.22
C LYS A 157 -14.93 -7.75 16.32
N THR A 158 -15.56 -7.46 15.18
CA THR A 158 -16.16 -8.51 14.33
C THR A 158 -15.10 -9.50 13.84
N ILE A 159 -15.43 -10.78 13.99
CA ILE A 159 -14.68 -11.90 13.41
C ILE A 159 -15.42 -12.34 12.17
N ASP A 160 -14.66 -12.58 11.10
CA ASP A 160 -15.19 -13.07 9.84
C ASP A 160 -15.65 -14.53 9.98
N PRO A 161 -16.94 -14.85 9.79
CA PRO A 161 -17.46 -16.21 9.90
C PRO A 161 -16.83 -17.16 8.87
N ASP A 162 -16.46 -16.66 7.69
CA ASP A 162 -15.87 -17.46 6.60
C ASP A 162 -14.43 -17.88 6.91
N SER A 163 -13.84 -17.32 7.97
CA SER A 163 -12.50 -17.68 8.42
C SER A 163 -12.43 -18.98 9.22
N GLY A 164 -13.57 -19.55 9.64
CA GLY A 164 -13.65 -20.80 10.40
C GLY A 164 -12.73 -20.81 11.63
N ASP A 165 -11.96 -21.89 11.80
CA ASP A 165 -11.04 -22.05 12.92
C ASP A 165 -9.93 -21.00 12.98
N ALA A 166 -9.65 -20.31 11.86
CA ALA A 166 -8.67 -19.24 11.83
C ALA A 166 -9.14 -17.99 12.58
N LYS A 167 -10.44 -17.81 12.81
CA LYS A 167 -11.04 -16.70 13.58
C LYS A 167 -10.43 -15.33 13.23
N LYS A 168 -10.30 -15.07 11.92
CA LYS A 168 -9.69 -13.83 11.42
C LYS A 168 -10.65 -12.66 11.68
N PRO A 169 -10.17 -11.56 12.27
CA PRO A 169 -10.90 -10.31 12.28
C PRO A 169 -11.29 -9.85 10.87
N GLU A 170 -12.47 -9.27 10.73
CA GLU A 170 -12.98 -8.73 9.45
C GLU A 170 -12.00 -7.73 8.83
N ILE A 171 -11.35 -6.91 9.65
CA ILE A 171 -10.30 -5.97 9.22
C ILE A 171 -9.17 -6.68 8.45
N ILE A 172 -8.79 -7.89 8.87
CA ILE A 172 -7.73 -8.67 8.23
C ILE A 172 -8.21 -9.27 6.92
N THR A 173 -9.44 -9.78 6.87
CA THR A 173 -9.97 -10.37 5.64
C THR A 173 -10.24 -9.29 4.60
N PHE A 174 -10.80 -8.14 4.99
CA PHE A 174 -10.92 -6.94 4.16
C PHE A 174 -9.56 -6.44 3.63
N TYR A 175 -8.53 -6.37 4.49
CA TYR A 175 -7.19 -6.00 4.02
C TYR A 175 -6.65 -7.00 2.98
N ASN A 176 -6.88 -8.30 3.19
CA ASN A 176 -6.38 -9.32 2.26
C ASN A 176 -7.05 -9.26 0.89
N THR A 177 -8.33 -8.89 0.80
CA THR A 177 -9.04 -8.75 -0.48
C THR A 177 -8.60 -7.51 -1.26
N THR A 178 -8.14 -6.46 -0.57
CA THR A 178 -7.86 -5.16 -1.18
C THR A 178 -6.37 -4.86 -1.39
N LYS A 179 -5.47 -5.45 -0.59
CA LYS A 179 -4.01 -5.17 -0.64
C LYS A 179 -3.34 -5.52 -1.97
N GLY A 180 -3.96 -6.37 -2.78
CA GLY A 180 -3.36 -6.94 -4.00
C GLY A 180 -3.41 -6.05 -5.24
N GLY A 181 -4.22 -4.97 -5.25
CA GLY A 181 -4.52 -4.23 -6.47
C GLY A 181 -3.29 -3.77 -7.25
N VAL A 182 -2.28 -3.21 -6.57
CA VAL A 182 -1.03 -2.76 -7.21
C VAL A 182 -0.20 -3.93 -7.74
N ASP A 183 -0.16 -5.06 -7.03
CA ASP A 183 0.63 -6.23 -7.45
C ASP A 183 0.00 -6.90 -8.68
N VAL A 184 -1.33 -6.93 -8.78
CA VAL A 184 -2.04 -7.42 -9.98
C VAL A 184 -1.71 -6.56 -11.21
N VAL A 185 -1.68 -5.23 -11.08
CA VAL A 185 -1.27 -4.35 -12.18
C VAL A 185 0.21 -4.57 -12.57
N ASP A 186 1.10 -4.73 -11.59
CA ASP A 186 2.53 -5.02 -11.81
C ASP A 186 2.69 -6.33 -12.61
N GLU A 187 1.88 -7.35 -12.30
CA GLU A 187 1.85 -8.65 -12.99
C GLU A 187 1.29 -8.54 -14.42
N MET A 188 0.16 -7.82 -14.61
CA MET A 188 -0.41 -7.57 -15.94
C MET A 188 0.58 -6.84 -16.85
N CYS A 189 1.22 -5.78 -16.34
CA CYS A 189 2.24 -5.03 -17.08
C CYS A 189 3.46 -5.89 -17.42
N SER A 190 3.86 -6.80 -16.53
CA SER A 190 4.98 -7.72 -16.78
C SER A 190 4.65 -8.79 -17.82
N THR A 191 3.39 -9.19 -17.93
CA THR A 191 2.96 -10.25 -18.86
C THR A 191 2.90 -9.75 -20.30
N TYR A 192 2.46 -8.50 -20.50
CA TYR A 192 2.31 -7.89 -21.83
C TYR A 192 3.18 -6.63 -21.97
N SER A 193 4.49 -6.76 -21.70
CA SER A 193 5.38 -5.60 -21.67
C SER A 193 5.91 -5.18 -23.05
N THR A 194 5.88 -3.88 -23.30
CA THR A 194 6.50 -3.19 -24.43
C THR A 194 7.96 -2.81 -24.16
N ALA A 195 8.47 -3.06 -22.95
CA ALA A 195 9.81 -2.67 -22.55
C ALA A 195 10.90 -3.19 -23.48
N ARG A 196 11.89 -2.34 -23.75
CA ARG A 196 13.11 -2.66 -24.51
C ARG A 196 14.34 -2.26 -23.72
N LYS A 197 15.45 -2.96 -23.96
CA LYS A 197 16.75 -2.61 -23.38
C LYS A 197 17.13 -1.19 -23.79
N THR A 198 17.44 -0.35 -22.80
CA THR A 198 17.86 1.04 -23.00
C THR A 198 18.83 1.46 -21.90
N ASN A 199 19.72 2.39 -22.23
CA ASN A 199 20.60 3.06 -21.28
C ASN A 199 20.00 4.38 -20.76
N ARG A 200 18.84 4.80 -21.28
CA ARG A 200 18.18 6.07 -20.96
C ARG A 200 16.93 5.79 -20.12
N TRP A 201 16.97 6.16 -18.84
CA TRP A 201 15.86 5.96 -17.91
C TRP A 201 14.52 6.57 -18.36
N PRO A 202 14.45 7.72 -19.07
CA PRO A 202 13.17 8.28 -19.51
C PRO A 202 12.45 7.35 -20.50
N LEU A 203 13.22 6.64 -21.33
CA LEU A 203 12.66 5.67 -22.27
C LEU A 203 12.09 4.45 -21.54
N THR A 204 12.72 4.03 -20.44
CA THR A 204 12.15 2.99 -19.56
C THR A 204 10.83 3.44 -18.94
N ALA A 205 10.75 4.67 -18.45
CA ALA A 205 9.50 5.23 -17.94
C ALA A 205 8.41 5.27 -19.02
N PHE A 206 8.76 5.70 -20.24
CA PHE A 206 7.84 5.72 -21.37
C PHE A 206 7.24 4.34 -21.70
N PHE A 207 8.07 3.29 -21.82
CA PHE A 207 7.56 1.95 -22.09
C PHE A 207 6.63 1.44 -20.98
N HIS A 208 6.98 1.64 -19.71
CA HIS A 208 6.11 1.21 -18.63
C HIS A 208 4.80 2.01 -18.55
N LEU A 209 4.79 3.28 -18.95
CA LEU A 209 3.55 4.03 -19.09
C LEU A 209 2.65 3.44 -20.18
N LEU A 210 3.22 3.00 -21.32
CA LEU A 210 2.45 2.29 -22.35
C LEU A 210 1.87 0.99 -21.82
N ASP A 211 2.65 0.20 -21.07
CA ASP A 211 2.18 -1.04 -20.46
C ASP A 211 0.99 -0.80 -19.51
N VAL A 212 1.06 0.25 -18.68
CA VAL A 212 -0.03 0.64 -17.78
C VAL A 212 -1.27 1.07 -18.57
N ILE A 213 -1.10 1.90 -19.61
CA ILE A 213 -2.22 2.36 -20.45
C ILE A 213 -2.92 1.17 -21.11
N LEU A 214 -2.16 0.23 -21.67
CA LEU A 214 -2.71 -0.98 -22.27
C LEU A 214 -3.48 -1.83 -21.25
N SER A 215 -2.95 -1.97 -20.03
CA SER A 215 -3.63 -2.70 -18.95
C SER A 215 -4.99 -2.08 -18.62
N VAL A 216 -5.06 -0.75 -18.60
CA VAL A 216 -6.30 0.01 -18.35
C VAL A 216 -7.29 -0.13 -19.51
N ILE A 217 -6.84 -0.03 -20.77
CA ILE A 217 -7.71 -0.20 -21.94
C ILE A 217 -8.36 -1.58 -21.96
N CYS A 218 -7.59 -2.63 -21.66
CA CYS A 218 -8.12 -4.00 -21.59
C CYS A 218 -9.14 -4.19 -20.45
N GLN A 219 -9.12 -3.36 -19.40
CA GLN A 219 -10.12 -3.40 -18.34
C GLN A 219 -11.41 -2.68 -18.75
N VAL A 220 -11.30 -1.51 -19.37
CA VAL A 220 -12.46 -0.71 -19.80
C VAL A 220 -13.24 -1.39 -20.93
N THR A 221 -12.56 -2.08 -21.84
CA THR A 221 -13.20 -2.76 -22.99
C THR A 221 -13.88 -4.08 -22.66
N LYS A 222 -13.73 -4.59 -21.43
CA LYS A 222 -14.36 -5.84 -20.96
C LYS A 222 -15.64 -5.61 -20.15
N GLY A 223 -16.01 -4.36 -19.87
CA GLY A 223 -17.27 -3.98 -19.20
C GLY A 223 -18.35 -3.64 -20.21
#